data_AF-A0A624TT81-F1
#
_entry.id   AF-A0A624TT81-F1
#
_cell.length_a   1.000
_cell.length_b   1.000
_cell.length_c   1.000
_cell.angle_alpha   90.00
_cell.angle_beta   90.00
_cell.angle_gamma   90.00
#
_symmetry.space_group_name_H-M   'P 1'
#
loop_
_entity.id
_entity.type
_entity.pdbx_description
1 polymer ?
#
loop_
_entity_poly.entity_id
_entity_poly.type
_entity_poly.pdbx_seq_one_letter_code
_entity_poly.pdbx_strand_id
1 'polypeptide(L)'
;MKLNYFAYTITDNNDSNIYFDNISDIIKSFCLGRERALFEKNKGLKKLYLAMPSTIQNIYYLTTPAVITAYKAVNRASGIVNDLSAVLGKESLEKVTYFYIDPSYPIIGITEGKGGADVDDLQFFINEILNHGLSSQRFSFKISTLKVEINAKSATKFKLITEARVKLNNTSVKDVVNGLFGKDLPENMEVEVVIKRTNRKENVKDYIAPLLTKLEESNEKNYAQIYFRAKADEFQSNIKSFILDKNQNIFDII
;
A
#
# COMPACT_ATOMS: atom_id res chain seq x y z
N MET A 1 -4.54 14.43 -10.55
CA MET A 1 -3.98 13.15 -10.05
C MET A 1 -2.83 13.48 -9.12
N LYS A 2 -2.57 12.67 -8.09
CA LYS A 2 -1.46 12.90 -7.15
C LYS A 2 -0.30 11.97 -7.51
N LEU A 3 0.92 12.51 -7.57
CA LEU A 3 2.15 11.74 -7.71
C LEU A 3 2.68 11.39 -6.32
N ASN A 4 2.96 10.12 -6.10
CA ASN A 4 3.52 9.60 -4.84
C ASN A 4 4.81 8.84 -5.17
N TYR A 5 5.80 8.88 -4.28
CA TYR A 5 7.10 8.22 -4.47
C TYR A 5 7.28 7.09 -3.47
N PHE A 6 7.83 5.97 -3.94
CA PHE A 6 8.09 4.76 -3.18
C PHE A 6 9.53 4.31 -3.44
N ALA A 7 10.15 3.66 -2.46
CA ALA A 7 11.35 2.87 -2.71
C ALA A 7 10.91 1.46 -3.17
N TYR A 8 11.79 0.75 -3.86
CA TYR A 8 11.60 -0.69 -4.09
C TYR A 8 12.86 -1.49 -3.78
N THR A 9 12.70 -2.78 -3.60
CA THR A 9 13.80 -3.74 -3.44
C THR A 9 13.51 -4.97 -4.29
N ILE A 10 14.55 -5.55 -4.91
CA ILE A 10 14.48 -6.84 -5.59
C ILE A 10 15.42 -7.81 -4.90
N THR A 11 14.89 -8.91 -4.39
CA THR A 11 15.66 -9.96 -3.71
C THR A 11 15.57 -11.28 -4.45
N ASP A 12 16.64 -12.06 -4.45
CA ASP A 12 16.58 -13.50 -4.80
C ASP A 12 16.04 -14.26 -3.58
N ASN A 13 14.99 -15.07 -3.79
CA ASN A 13 14.30 -15.81 -2.73
C ASN A 13 15.16 -16.96 -2.16
N ASN A 14 16.24 -17.36 -2.84
CA ASN A 14 17.10 -18.46 -2.39
C ASN A 14 18.11 -18.04 -1.31
N ASP A 15 18.58 -16.78 -1.34
CA ASP A 15 19.62 -16.27 -0.43
C ASP A 15 19.25 -14.95 0.26
N SER A 16 18.10 -14.34 -0.09
CA SER A 16 17.62 -13.05 0.41
C SER A 16 18.54 -11.85 0.12
N ASN A 17 19.53 -12.00 -0.78
CA ASN A 17 20.38 -10.91 -1.18
C ASN A 17 19.64 -9.93 -2.11
N ILE A 18 19.99 -8.64 -2.04
CA ILE A 18 19.56 -7.66 -3.03
C ILE A 18 20.22 -8.02 -4.36
N TYR A 19 19.40 -8.30 -5.37
CA TYR A 19 19.86 -8.91 -6.62
C TYR A 19 19.98 -7.90 -7.77
N PHE A 20 19.21 -6.80 -7.72
CA PHE A 20 19.27 -5.72 -8.71
C PHE A 20 19.04 -4.35 -8.06
N ASP A 21 19.83 -3.36 -8.49
CA ASP A 21 19.69 -1.96 -8.05
C ASP A 21 18.58 -1.20 -8.81
N ASN A 22 18.21 -1.65 -10.02
CA ASN A 22 17.19 -0.98 -10.83
C ASN A 22 16.33 -1.95 -11.67
N ILE A 23 15.02 -1.70 -11.74
CA ILE A 23 14.04 -2.48 -12.51
C ILE A 23 13.78 -1.93 -13.92
N SER A 24 14.23 -0.71 -14.24
CA SER A 24 13.85 0.02 -15.46
C SER A 24 14.14 -0.73 -16.75
N ASP A 25 15.35 -1.27 -16.91
CA ASP A 25 15.73 -1.97 -18.14
C ASP A 25 14.94 -3.27 -18.36
N ILE A 26 14.50 -3.93 -17.28
CA ILE A 26 13.64 -5.13 -17.35
C ILE A 26 12.23 -4.73 -17.83
N ILE A 27 11.63 -3.68 -17.24
CA ILE A 27 10.32 -3.17 -17.66
C ILE A 27 10.35 -2.66 -19.11
N LYS A 28 11.40 -1.91 -19.48
CA LYS A 28 11.63 -1.42 -20.84
C LYS A 28 11.79 -2.57 -21.84
N SER A 29 12.57 -3.58 -21.51
CA SER A 29 12.76 -4.77 -22.36
C SER A 29 11.46 -5.55 -22.54
N PHE A 30 10.67 -5.70 -21.48
CA PHE A 30 9.33 -6.30 -21.55
C PHE A 30 8.38 -5.49 -22.45
N CYS A 31 8.35 -4.16 -22.33
CA CYS A 31 7.53 -3.29 -23.18
C CYS A 31 7.93 -3.32 -24.67
N LEU A 32 9.22 -3.51 -24.97
CA LEU A 32 9.77 -3.63 -26.32
C LEU A 32 9.70 -5.07 -26.88
N GLY A 33 9.38 -6.06 -26.03
CA GLY A 33 9.27 -7.46 -26.40
C GLY A 33 8.13 -7.72 -27.40
N ARG A 34 8.34 -8.70 -28.29
CA ARG A 34 7.33 -9.10 -29.29
C ARG A 34 6.21 -9.97 -28.70
N GLU A 35 6.52 -10.73 -27.66
CA GLU A 35 5.53 -11.55 -26.93
C GLU A 35 5.04 -10.79 -25.70
N ARG A 36 3.80 -10.31 -25.74
CA ARG A 36 3.15 -9.64 -24.61
C ARG A 36 2.44 -10.68 -23.75
N ALA A 37 3.09 -11.14 -22.69
CA ALA A 37 2.46 -11.98 -21.69
C ALA A 37 1.27 -11.26 -21.04
N LEU A 38 0.12 -11.94 -20.95
CA LEU A 38 -1.04 -11.46 -20.22
C LEU A 38 -1.01 -12.02 -18.80
N PHE A 39 -0.77 -11.16 -17.81
CA PHE A 39 -0.82 -11.55 -16.39
C PHE A 39 -2.21 -11.26 -15.81
N GLU A 40 -2.79 -12.25 -15.13
CA GLU A 40 -4.14 -12.18 -14.56
C GLU A 40 -4.11 -12.28 -13.04
N LYS A 41 -4.40 -11.17 -12.36
CA LYS A 41 -4.58 -11.16 -10.91
C LYS A 41 -5.99 -11.68 -10.59
N ASN A 42 -6.10 -12.55 -9.58
CA ASN A 42 -7.36 -13.14 -9.11
C ASN A 42 -8.17 -13.88 -10.20
N LYS A 43 -7.52 -14.79 -10.97
CA LYS A 43 -8.17 -15.72 -11.92
C LYS A 43 -9.18 -15.04 -12.86
N GLY A 44 -8.71 -14.08 -13.66
CA GLY A 44 -9.50 -13.40 -14.69
C GLY A 44 -10.32 -12.18 -14.25
N LEU A 45 -10.39 -11.87 -12.94
CA LEU A 45 -11.15 -10.71 -12.45
C LEU A 45 -10.46 -9.35 -12.71
N LYS A 46 -9.12 -9.30 -12.75
CA LYS A 46 -8.37 -8.08 -13.08
C LYS A 46 -7.21 -8.43 -14.03
N LYS A 47 -7.45 -8.21 -15.32
CA LYS A 47 -6.42 -8.24 -16.36
C LYS A 47 -5.65 -6.92 -16.31
N LEU A 48 -4.33 -7.00 -16.49
CA LEU A 48 -3.43 -5.87 -16.44
C LEU A 48 -2.61 -5.82 -17.73
N TYR A 49 -2.45 -4.64 -18.30
CA TYR A 49 -1.65 -4.42 -19.51
C TYR A 49 -0.64 -3.30 -19.26
N LEU A 50 0.63 -3.59 -19.53
CA LEU A 50 1.71 -2.63 -19.42
C LEU A 50 2.09 -2.11 -20.80
N ALA A 51 2.28 -0.80 -20.90
CA ALA A 51 2.87 -0.14 -22.06
C ALA A 51 3.66 1.11 -21.64
N MET A 52 4.42 1.67 -22.59
CA MET A 52 5.23 2.88 -22.41
C MET A 52 4.98 3.84 -23.59
N PRO A 53 5.12 5.16 -23.41
CA PRO A 53 5.03 6.11 -24.51
C PRO A 53 6.33 6.05 -25.33
N SER A 54 6.24 6.24 -26.65
CA SER A 54 7.41 6.26 -27.54
C SER A 54 8.32 7.48 -27.33
N THR A 55 7.80 8.55 -26.71
CA THR A 55 8.43 9.87 -26.64
C THR A 55 9.01 10.24 -25.27
N ILE A 56 8.68 9.51 -24.20
CA ILE A 56 9.13 9.84 -22.83
C ILE A 56 9.76 8.61 -22.19
N GLN A 57 11.03 8.73 -21.81
CA GLN A 57 11.78 7.63 -21.20
C GLN A 57 11.34 7.39 -19.75
N ASN A 58 11.44 6.12 -19.31
CA ASN A 58 11.17 5.64 -17.96
C ASN A 58 9.75 5.91 -17.42
N ILE A 59 8.83 6.43 -18.24
CA ILE A 59 7.40 6.49 -17.93
C ILE A 59 6.72 5.27 -18.53
N TYR A 60 5.82 4.69 -17.75
CA TYR A 60 5.04 3.51 -18.07
C TYR A 60 3.60 3.73 -17.64
N TYR A 61 2.68 2.97 -18.22
CA TYR A 61 1.28 2.96 -17.81
C TYR A 61 0.76 1.54 -17.71
N LEU A 62 0.16 1.24 -16.57
CA LEU A 62 -0.56 0.01 -16.28
C LEU A 62 -2.06 0.28 -16.48
N THR A 63 -2.68 -0.43 -17.40
CA THR A 63 -4.09 -0.27 -17.74
C THR A 63 -4.89 -1.52 -17.35
N THR A 64 -6.14 -1.29 -16.97
CA THR A 64 -7.14 -2.33 -16.73
C THR A 64 -8.20 -2.20 -17.82
N PRO A 65 -8.61 -3.29 -18.50
CA PRO A 65 -9.71 -3.22 -19.45
C PRO A 65 -11.01 -2.91 -18.69
N ALA A 66 -11.92 -2.20 -19.34
CA ALA A 66 -13.25 -2.00 -18.81
C ALA A 66 -13.98 -3.35 -18.65
N VAL A 67 -14.84 -3.48 -17.64
CA VAL A 67 -15.81 -4.59 -17.62
C VAL A 67 -16.91 -4.24 -18.62
N ILE A 68 -16.71 -4.64 -19.89
CA ILE A 68 -17.59 -4.32 -21.01
C ILE A 68 -18.84 -5.21 -20.97
N THR A 69 -19.86 -4.81 -20.20
CA THR A 69 -21.24 -5.29 -20.39
C THR A 69 -22.02 -4.46 -21.42
N ALA A 70 -21.38 -3.49 -22.09
CA ALA A 70 -21.98 -2.77 -23.23
C ALA A 70 -20.94 -2.28 -24.27
N TYR A 71 -21.27 -2.48 -25.56
CA TYR A 71 -20.63 -2.00 -26.81
C TYR A 71 -19.73 -2.98 -27.60
N LYS A 72 -19.66 -2.78 -28.94
CA LYS A 72 -19.59 -3.84 -29.97
C LYS A 72 -18.29 -3.85 -30.83
N ALA A 73 -17.55 -4.96 -30.82
CA ALA A 73 -17.02 -5.82 -31.93
C ALA A 73 -16.83 -5.27 -33.39
N VAL A 74 -16.00 -5.82 -34.32
CA VAL A 74 -14.88 -6.82 -34.38
C VAL A 74 -14.24 -6.70 -35.80
N ASN A 75 -12.98 -7.09 -36.03
CA ASN A 75 -12.57 -7.71 -37.32
C ASN A 75 -11.41 -8.73 -37.13
N ARG A 76 -11.45 -9.87 -37.84
CA ARG A 76 -10.53 -11.02 -37.74
C ARG A 76 -9.76 -11.35 -39.04
N ALA A 77 -9.80 -10.49 -40.06
CA ALA A 77 -9.42 -10.88 -41.43
C ALA A 77 -8.05 -10.41 -41.97
N SER A 78 -7.44 -9.31 -41.48
CA SER A 78 -6.45 -8.56 -42.26
C SER A 78 -4.95 -8.70 -41.88
N GLY A 79 -4.61 -9.30 -40.75
CA GLY A 79 -3.23 -9.79 -40.47
C GLY A 79 -2.06 -8.78 -40.39
N ILE A 80 -2.29 -7.46 -40.37
CA ILE A 80 -1.25 -6.42 -40.27
C ILE A 80 -1.63 -5.41 -39.17
N VAL A 81 -0.64 -4.94 -38.41
CA VAL A 81 -0.82 -3.97 -37.31
C VAL A 81 0.10 -2.76 -37.54
N ASN A 82 -0.50 -1.57 -37.66
CA ASN A 82 0.16 -0.27 -37.60
C ASN A 82 -0.14 0.40 -36.24
N ASP A 83 0.21 1.69 -36.11
CA ASP A 83 0.03 2.65 -35.00
C ASP A 83 -0.95 2.30 -33.85
N LEU A 84 -0.70 2.76 -32.61
CA LEU A 84 -1.32 2.21 -31.38
C LEU A 84 -2.87 2.13 -31.37
N SER A 85 -3.56 2.96 -32.14
CA SER A 85 -5.03 2.90 -32.36
C SER A 85 -5.49 1.61 -33.07
N ALA A 86 -4.62 0.97 -33.86
CA ALA A 86 -4.84 -0.34 -34.48
C ALA A 86 -4.41 -1.52 -33.59
N VAL A 87 -3.72 -1.27 -32.47
CA VAL A 87 -3.35 -2.29 -31.47
C VAL A 87 -4.49 -2.55 -30.47
N LEU A 88 -5.30 -1.53 -30.16
CA LEU A 88 -6.26 -1.55 -29.03
C LEU A 88 -7.72 -1.87 -29.41
N GLY A 89 -8.04 -1.98 -30.70
CA GLY A 89 -9.39 -2.33 -31.16
C GLY A 89 -10.46 -1.31 -30.76
N LYS A 90 -11.71 -1.76 -30.59
CA LYS A 90 -12.85 -0.91 -30.21
C LYS A 90 -13.04 -0.78 -28.69
N GLU A 91 -12.09 -1.23 -27.88
CA GLU A 91 -12.23 -1.24 -26.43
C GLU A 91 -11.73 0.09 -25.85
N SER A 92 -12.61 0.76 -25.10
CA SER A 92 -12.27 2.01 -24.41
C SER A 92 -11.38 1.70 -23.20
N LEU A 93 -10.14 2.20 -23.22
CA LEU A 93 -9.25 2.18 -22.06
C LEU A 93 -9.79 3.14 -20.99
N GLU A 94 -10.58 2.62 -20.06
CA GLU A 94 -11.30 3.46 -19.10
C GLU A 94 -10.40 4.04 -18.00
N LYS A 95 -9.38 3.29 -17.55
CA LYS A 95 -8.59 3.65 -16.35
C LYS A 95 -7.11 3.29 -16.50
N VAL A 96 -6.26 4.25 -16.17
CA VAL A 96 -4.80 4.21 -16.35
C VAL A 96 -4.10 4.64 -15.07
N THR A 97 -3.10 3.87 -14.66
CA THR A 97 -2.15 4.21 -13.60
C THR A 97 -0.79 4.42 -14.23
N TYR A 98 -0.27 5.65 -14.18
CA TYR A 98 1.06 5.96 -14.70
C TYR A 98 2.10 5.75 -13.61
N PHE A 99 3.25 5.19 -13.96
CA PHE A 99 4.40 5.12 -13.09
C PHE A 99 5.69 5.52 -13.81
N TYR A 100 6.61 6.09 -13.05
CA TYR A 100 7.95 6.49 -13.47
C TYR A 100 8.96 5.71 -12.64
N ILE A 101 9.95 5.10 -13.27
CA ILE A 101 11.07 4.44 -12.57
C ILE A 101 12.28 5.37 -12.65
N ASP A 102 12.87 5.71 -11.51
CA ASP A 102 14.10 6.50 -11.53
C ASP A 102 15.26 5.67 -12.13
N PRO A 103 16.07 6.22 -13.05
CA PRO A 103 17.15 5.47 -13.70
C PRO A 103 18.39 5.29 -12.81
N SER A 104 18.53 6.05 -11.73
CA SER A 104 19.74 6.07 -10.88
C SER A 104 19.52 5.47 -9.50
N TYR A 105 18.28 5.47 -9.02
CA TYR A 105 17.92 5.01 -7.68
C TYR A 105 16.76 3.99 -7.72
N PRO A 106 16.64 3.10 -6.71
CA PRO A 106 15.52 2.17 -6.59
C PRO A 106 14.24 2.89 -6.10
N ILE A 107 13.80 3.89 -6.87
CA ILE A 107 12.65 4.75 -6.60
C ILE A 107 11.64 4.62 -7.73
N ILE A 108 10.36 4.49 -7.38
CA ILE A 108 9.25 4.47 -8.32
C ILE A 108 8.23 5.56 -7.93
N GLY A 109 7.93 6.44 -8.89
CA GLY A 109 6.85 7.42 -8.79
C GLY A 109 5.57 6.85 -9.36
N ILE A 110 4.43 6.93 -8.67
CA ILE A 110 3.14 6.38 -9.13
C ILE A 110 2.07 7.46 -9.06
N THR A 111 1.30 7.60 -10.14
CA THR A 111 0.06 8.41 -10.18
C THR A 111 -1.14 7.48 -10.40
N GLU A 112 -2.02 7.42 -9.41
CA GLU A 112 -3.22 6.59 -9.48
C GLU A 112 -4.42 7.41 -9.99
N GLY A 113 -5.12 6.84 -10.97
CA GLY A 113 -6.46 7.29 -11.38
C GLY A 113 -7.54 6.58 -10.56
N LYS A 114 -8.69 7.25 -10.33
CA LYS A 114 -9.79 6.68 -9.53
C LYS A 114 -10.30 5.38 -10.16
N GLY A 115 -9.96 4.25 -9.54
CA GLY A 115 -10.34 2.89 -9.98
C GLY A 115 -9.37 2.22 -10.96
N GLY A 116 -8.15 2.76 -11.16
CA GLY A 116 -7.11 2.13 -11.96
C GLY A 116 -6.48 0.90 -11.30
N ALA A 117 -5.28 0.55 -11.76
CA ALA A 117 -4.42 -0.40 -11.05
C ALA A 117 -3.82 0.28 -9.81
N ASP A 118 -3.82 -0.39 -8.66
CA ASP A 118 -3.22 0.13 -7.43
C ASP A 118 -1.74 -0.30 -7.26
N VAL A 119 -1.07 0.19 -6.23
CA VAL A 119 0.31 -0.22 -5.89
C VAL A 119 0.45 -1.75 -5.75
N ASP A 120 -0.55 -2.45 -5.19
CA ASP A 120 -0.53 -3.90 -5.02
C ASP A 120 -0.69 -4.63 -6.37
N ASP A 121 -1.37 -4.05 -7.35
CA ASP A 121 -1.44 -4.55 -8.73
C ASP A 121 -0.13 -4.33 -9.48
N LEU A 122 0.49 -3.17 -9.33
CA LEU A 122 1.79 -2.89 -9.93
C LEU A 122 2.88 -3.81 -9.37
N GLN A 123 2.90 -4.01 -8.04
CA GLN A 123 3.81 -4.95 -7.41
C GLN A 123 3.58 -6.39 -7.92
N PHE A 124 2.33 -6.84 -8.00
CA PHE A 124 2.00 -8.15 -8.58
C PHE A 124 2.53 -8.27 -10.02
N PHE A 125 2.23 -7.29 -10.88
CA PHE A 125 2.60 -7.32 -12.29
C PHE A 125 4.12 -7.33 -12.51
N ILE A 126 4.88 -6.56 -11.73
CA ILE A 126 6.35 -6.54 -11.82
C ILE A 126 6.95 -7.87 -11.33
N ASN A 127 6.37 -8.51 -10.31
CA ASN A 127 6.79 -9.86 -9.90
C ASN A 127 6.55 -10.91 -11.00
N GLU A 128 5.42 -10.84 -11.70
CA GLU A 128 5.14 -11.73 -12.82
C GLU A 128 6.11 -11.50 -13.99
N ILE A 129 6.47 -10.25 -14.32
CA ILE A 129 7.52 -9.94 -15.31
C ILE A 129 8.87 -10.55 -14.89
N LEU A 130 9.30 -10.34 -13.64
CA LEU A 130 10.61 -10.79 -13.14
C LEU A 130 10.78 -12.31 -13.13
N ASN A 131 9.67 -13.04 -12.99
CA ASN A 131 9.67 -14.50 -12.96
C ASN A 131 9.16 -15.14 -14.26
N HIS A 132 8.86 -14.34 -15.30
CA HIS A 132 8.34 -14.83 -16.56
C HIS A 132 9.34 -15.77 -17.25
N GLY A 133 8.92 -16.99 -17.54
CA GLY A 133 9.77 -18.03 -18.14
C GLY A 133 10.66 -18.79 -17.15
N LEU A 134 10.61 -18.49 -15.85
CA LEU A 134 11.26 -19.29 -14.81
C LEU A 134 10.34 -20.44 -14.37
N SER A 135 10.95 -21.56 -13.96
CA SER A 135 10.21 -22.74 -13.45
C SER A 135 9.66 -22.55 -12.02
N SER A 136 10.13 -21.53 -11.29
CA SER A 136 9.68 -21.16 -9.95
C SER A 136 9.86 -19.66 -9.72
N GLN A 137 9.15 -19.10 -8.73
CA GLN A 137 9.33 -17.70 -8.31
C GLN A 137 10.68 -17.53 -7.61
N ARG A 138 11.68 -17.12 -8.38
CA ARG A 138 13.05 -16.87 -7.91
C ARG A 138 13.21 -15.47 -7.33
N PHE A 139 12.58 -14.45 -7.91
CA PHE A 139 12.77 -13.06 -7.53
C PHE A 139 11.52 -12.47 -6.87
N SER A 140 11.73 -11.61 -5.88
CA SER A 140 10.67 -10.87 -5.21
C SER A 140 10.93 -9.37 -5.32
N PHE A 141 10.03 -8.67 -6.02
CA PHE A 141 9.96 -7.22 -6.07
C PHE A 141 8.96 -6.71 -5.04
N LYS A 142 9.42 -5.80 -4.19
CA LYS A 142 8.61 -5.22 -3.12
C LYS A 142 8.64 -3.70 -3.19
N ILE A 143 7.48 -3.09 -3.32
CA ILE A 143 7.30 -1.64 -3.18
C ILE A 143 7.19 -1.33 -1.69
N SER A 144 7.99 -0.38 -1.22
CA SER A 144 7.92 0.16 0.13
C SER A 144 7.59 1.64 0.02
N THR A 145 6.57 2.11 0.74
CA THR A 145 6.40 3.55 0.94
C THR A 145 7.70 4.13 1.46
N LEU A 146 8.15 5.25 0.87
CA LEU A 146 9.22 6.05 1.47
C LEU A 146 8.70 6.47 2.84
N LYS A 147 9.15 5.77 3.89
CA LYS A 147 8.66 5.97 5.24
C LYS A 147 9.03 7.38 5.67
N VAL A 148 8.04 8.28 5.62
CA VAL A 148 7.97 9.35 6.60
C VAL A 148 7.97 8.65 7.94
N GLU A 149 8.97 8.95 8.77
CA GLU A 149 9.14 8.35 10.07
C GLU A 149 7.86 8.54 10.90
N ILE A 150 7.13 7.44 11.13
CA ILE A 150 5.79 7.49 11.70
C ILE A 150 5.94 7.66 13.22
N ASN A 151 6.12 8.90 13.65
CA ASN A 151 6.09 9.29 15.05
C ASN A 151 4.64 9.46 15.56
N ALA A 152 4.46 9.75 16.85
CA ALA A 152 3.16 10.05 17.46
C ALA A 152 2.30 11.05 16.65
N LYS A 153 2.92 12.11 16.09
CA LYS A 153 2.25 13.13 15.25
C LYS A 153 1.74 12.60 13.90
N SER A 154 2.07 11.36 13.55
CA SER A 154 1.60 10.71 12.32
C SER A 154 0.35 9.85 12.57
N ALA A 155 0.03 9.48 13.82
CA ALA A 155 -1.25 8.86 14.16
C ALA A 155 -2.44 9.78 13.83
N THR A 156 -2.27 11.10 13.98
CA THR A 156 -3.29 12.11 13.65
C THR A 156 -3.53 12.22 12.14
N LYS A 157 -2.60 11.72 11.31
CA LYS A 157 -2.70 11.71 9.84
C LYS A 157 -3.30 10.42 9.30
N PHE A 158 -3.49 9.39 10.13
CA PHE A 158 -4.11 8.13 9.72
C PHE A 158 -5.47 8.37 9.05
N LYS A 159 -5.66 7.74 7.87
CA LYS A 159 -6.85 7.90 7.05
C LYS A 159 -8.09 7.31 7.72
N LEU A 160 -7.94 6.17 8.38
CA LEU A 160 -9.00 5.45 9.09
C LEU A 160 -8.40 4.75 10.30
N ILE A 161 -9.03 4.88 11.46
CA ILE A 161 -8.77 4.06 12.64
C ILE A 161 -10.02 3.24 12.92
N THR A 162 -9.87 1.94 13.12
CA THR A 162 -10.99 1.00 13.32
C THR A 162 -11.05 0.43 14.73
N GLU A 163 -9.92 0.46 15.42
CA GLU A 163 -9.74 0.07 16.81
C GLU A 163 -8.54 0.86 17.36
N ALA A 164 -8.65 1.32 18.60
CA ALA A 164 -7.57 1.88 19.38
C ALA A 164 -7.56 1.20 20.76
N ARG A 165 -6.40 0.78 21.24
CA ARG A 165 -6.21 0.28 22.61
C ARG A 165 -5.16 1.12 23.31
N VAL A 166 -5.51 1.66 24.46
CA VAL A 166 -4.66 2.58 25.22
C VAL A 166 -4.31 1.92 26.54
N LYS A 167 -3.05 1.50 26.69
CA LYS A 167 -2.53 0.95 27.93
C LYS A 167 -2.10 2.11 28.83
N LEU A 168 -2.79 2.28 29.95
CA LEU A 168 -2.54 3.36 30.90
C LEU A 168 -1.40 2.95 31.85
N ASN A 169 -0.61 3.93 32.31
CA ASN A 169 0.31 3.70 33.42
C ASN A 169 -0.47 3.61 34.74
N ASN A 170 -0.07 2.71 35.65
CA ASN A 170 -0.82 2.41 36.88
C ASN A 170 -1.04 3.64 37.79
N THR A 171 -0.15 4.63 37.73
CA THR A 171 -0.31 5.91 38.43
C THR A 171 -1.49 6.74 37.93
N SER A 172 -1.87 6.62 36.66
CA SER A 172 -2.91 7.44 36.00
C SER A 172 -4.34 6.97 36.26
N VAL A 173 -4.54 5.81 36.90
CA VAL A 173 -5.86 5.16 37.07
C VAL A 173 -6.21 4.85 38.53
N LYS A 174 -5.38 5.32 39.47
CA LYS A 174 -5.43 4.97 40.90
C LYS A 174 -6.83 5.16 41.50
N ASP A 175 -7.51 6.26 41.24
CA ASP A 175 -8.81 6.55 41.89
C ASP A 175 -9.94 5.64 41.39
N VAL A 176 -9.97 5.33 40.09
CA VAL A 176 -10.95 4.41 39.49
C VAL A 176 -10.73 2.98 40.00
N VAL A 177 -9.47 2.54 40.09
CA VAL A 177 -9.12 1.20 40.57
C VAL A 177 -9.37 1.07 42.08
N ASN A 178 -8.99 2.07 42.88
CA ASN A 178 -9.25 2.09 44.31
C ASN A 178 -10.76 1.98 44.60
N GLY A 179 -11.61 2.64 43.80
CA GLY A 179 -13.08 2.52 43.91
C GLY A 179 -13.64 1.14 43.55
N LEU A 180 -12.93 0.34 42.76
CA LEU A 180 -13.35 -1.02 42.35
C LEU A 180 -12.85 -2.13 43.31
N PHE A 181 -11.66 -1.97 43.88
CA PHE A 181 -11.01 -3.03 44.68
C PHE A 181 -10.84 -2.70 46.17
N GLY A 182 -11.07 -1.45 46.59
CA GLY A 182 -11.03 -1.03 47.99
C GLY A 182 -9.65 -1.15 48.69
N LYS A 183 -8.58 -1.27 47.90
CA LYS A 183 -7.18 -1.48 48.34
C LYS A 183 -6.23 -0.80 47.36
N ASP A 184 -4.98 -0.57 47.78
CA ASP A 184 -3.94 -0.08 46.88
C ASP A 184 -3.68 -1.04 45.70
N LEU A 185 -3.28 -0.44 44.57
CA LEU A 185 -2.94 -1.10 43.30
C LEU A 185 -1.93 -2.24 43.46
N PRO A 186 -2.25 -3.47 43.01
CA PRO A 186 -1.25 -4.52 42.82
C PRO A 186 -0.21 -4.11 41.77
N GLU A 187 1.08 -4.38 42.02
CA GLU A 187 2.17 -4.04 41.09
C GLU A 187 2.03 -4.72 39.71
N ASN A 188 1.36 -5.87 39.67
CA ASN A 188 1.09 -6.66 38.47
C ASN A 188 -0.24 -6.31 37.75
N MET A 189 -0.92 -5.23 38.17
CA MET A 189 -2.15 -4.79 37.51
C MET A 189 -1.85 -4.01 36.22
N GLU A 190 -2.75 -4.12 35.24
CA GLU A 190 -2.71 -3.40 33.96
C GLU A 190 -4.11 -2.92 33.59
N VAL A 191 -4.23 -1.70 33.05
CA VAL A 191 -5.50 -1.16 32.56
C VAL A 191 -5.37 -0.79 31.07
N GLU A 192 -6.17 -1.45 30.24
CA GLU A 192 -6.31 -1.16 28.82
C GLU A 192 -7.71 -0.58 28.52
N VAL A 193 -7.75 0.60 27.91
CA VAL A 193 -8.99 1.19 27.37
C VAL A 193 -9.10 0.84 25.89
N VAL A 194 -10.13 0.08 25.52
CA VAL A 194 -10.35 -0.41 24.15
C VAL A 194 -11.53 0.31 23.51
N ILE A 195 -11.28 1.04 22.42
CA ILE A 195 -12.30 1.71 21.62
C ILE A 195 -12.32 1.07 20.23
N LYS A 196 -13.48 0.52 19.85
CA LYS A 196 -13.70 -0.18 18.58
C LYS A 196 -14.88 0.44 17.86
N ARG A 197 -14.82 0.54 16.54
CA ARG A 197 -16.00 0.89 15.74
C ARG A 197 -17.09 -0.18 15.89
N THR A 198 -18.34 0.25 16.00
CA THR A 198 -19.52 -0.63 16.06
C THR A 198 -20.03 -0.95 14.66
N ASN A 199 -19.85 -0.04 13.69
CA ASN A 199 -20.23 -0.24 12.30
C ASN A 199 -19.09 0.11 11.31
N ARG A 200 -19.30 -0.18 10.02
CA ARG A 200 -18.28 0.02 8.97
C ARG A 200 -18.03 1.48 8.57
N LYS A 201 -18.94 2.40 8.91
CA LYS A 201 -18.87 3.83 8.54
C LYS A 201 -18.13 4.67 9.59
N GLU A 202 -18.14 4.23 10.85
CA GLU A 202 -17.44 4.88 11.96
C GLU A 202 -15.92 4.86 11.80
N ASN A 203 -15.32 5.99 12.17
CA ASN A 203 -13.88 6.16 12.32
C ASN A 203 -13.58 6.34 13.82
N VAL A 204 -12.81 5.43 14.42
CA VAL A 204 -12.45 5.50 15.84
C VAL A 204 -11.68 6.79 16.16
N LYS A 205 -10.99 7.34 15.15
CA LYS A 205 -10.23 8.60 15.20
C LYS A 205 -10.99 9.75 15.85
N ASP A 206 -12.31 9.85 15.62
CA ASP A 206 -13.13 10.95 16.12
C ASP A 206 -13.35 10.86 17.64
N TYR A 207 -13.51 9.64 18.17
CA TYR A 207 -13.64 9.38 19.61
C TYR A 207 -12.31 9.54 20.36
N ILE A 208 -11.18 9.26 19.69
CA ILE A 208 -9.84 9.43 20.26
C ILE A 208 -9.17 10.76 19.89
N ALA A 209 -9.90 11.71 19.32
CA ALA A 209 -9.34 13.01 18.93
C ALA A 209 -8.58 13.72 20.08
N PRO A 210 -9.07 13.75 21.35
CA PRO A 210 -8.32 14.36 22.46
C PRO A 210 -7.00 13.67 22.78
N LEU A 211 -6.93 12.35 22.60
CA LEU A 211 -5.68 11.58 22.73
C LEU A 211 -4.71 11.93 21.59
N LEU A 212 -5.22 11.99 20.36
CA LEU A 212 -4.44 12.34 19.17
C LEU A 212 -3.85 13.75 19.27
N THR A 213 -4.59 14.73 19.79
CA THR A 213 -4.07 16.09 20.04
C THR A 213 -2.93 16.08 21.06
N LYS A 214 -3.08 15.40 22.20
CA LYS A 214 -1.99 15.27 23.20
C LYS A 214 -0.71 14.66 22.62
N LEU A 215 -0.87 13.67 21.72
CA LEU A 215 0.23 13.03 21.01
C LEU A 215 0.93 13.95 19.99
N GLU A 216 0.34 15.10 19.61
CA GLU A 216 1.02 16.13 18.82
C GLU A 216 1.79 17.15 19.67
N GLU A 217 1.35 17.38 20.91
CA GLU A 217 1.80 18.49 21.76
C GLU A 217 2.91 18.10 22.78
N SER A 218 2.99 16.84 23.20
CA SER A 218 3.62 16.47 24.49
C SER A 218 4.49 15.20 24.43
N ASN A 219 5.56 15.16 25.24
CA ASN A 219 6.23 13.92 25.68
C ASN A 219 5.34 13.20 26.71
N GLU A 220 4.20 12.69 26.26
CA GLU A 220 3.07 12.27 27.09
C GLU A 220 3.36 10.99 27.91
N LYS A 221 3.69 11.14 29.20
CA LYS A 221 4.06 10.04 30.11
C LYS A 221 2.88 9.25 30.70
N ASN A 222 1.64 9.59 30.34
CA ASN A 222 0.44 8.96 30.92
C ASN A 222 0.09 7.59 30.29
N TYR A 223 0.67 7.30 29.13
CA TYR A 223 0.40 6.10 28.35
C TYR A 223 1.65 5.21 28.33
N ALA A 224 1.47 3.92 28.64
CA ALA A 224 2.54 2.94 28.52
C ALA A 224 2.78 2.54 27.05
N GLN A 225 1.68 2.42 26.30
CA GLN A 225 1.63 1.88 24.95
C GLN A 225 0.28 2.19 24.30
N ILE A 226 0.24 2.41 22.99
CA ILE A 226 -1.02 2.59 22.26
C ILE A 226 -1.03 1.73 21.00
N TYR A 227 -2.04 0.90 20.85
CA TYR A 227 -2.26 0.07 19.66
C TYR A 227 -3.34 0.70 18.78
N PHE A 228 -3.13 0.71 17.47
CA PHE A 228 -4.15 1.13 16.49
C PHE A 228 -4.35 0.02 15.44
N ARG A 229 -5.60 -0.31 15.09
CA ARG A 229 -5.88 -1.00 13.82
C ARG A 229 -6.35 0.03 12.81
N ALA A 230 -5.48 0.41 11.89
CA ALA A 230 -5.67 1.59 11.05
C ALA A 230 -5.33 1.35 9.57
N LYS A 231 -5.70 2.32 8.74
CA LYS A 231 -5.02 2.61 7.47
C LYS A 231 -4.25 3.91 7.67
N ALA A 232 -2.93 3.85 7.57
CA ALA A 232 -2.09 5.03 7.76
C ALA A 232 -2.29 6.06 6.64
N ASP A 233 -2.53 5.58 5.42
CA ASP A 233 -2.74 6.38 4.21
C ASP A 233 -3.91 5.82 3.36
N GLU A 234 -4.17 6.43 2.21
CA GLU A 234 -5.25 6.04 1.29
C GLU A 234 -4.90 4.83 0.41
N PHE A 235 -3.61 4.49 0.29
CA PHE A 235 -3.06 3.45 -0.60
C PHE A 235 -2.98 2.09 0.08
N GLN A 236 -2.95 2.04 1.41
CA GLN A 236 -3.08 0.80 2.16
C GLN A 236 -4.42 0.11 1.86
N SER A 237 -4.37 -0.95 1.04
CA SER A 237 -5.51 -1.80 0.69
C SER A 237 -6.17 -2.41 1.93
N ASN A 238 -5.36 -2.88 2.87
CA ASN A 238 -5.77 -3.55 4.10
C ASN A 238 -5.60 -2.68 5.36
N ILE A 239 -6.33 -3.03 6.43
CA ILE A 239 -6.15 -2.46 7.76
C ILE A 239 -4.98 -3.19 8.43
N LYS A 240 -4.00 -2.44 8.93
CA LYS A 240 -2.81 -2.95 9.63
C LYS A 240 -2.86 -2.66 11.12
N SER A 241 -2.04 -3.39 11.89
CA SER A 241 -1.84 -3.17 13.31
C SER A 241 -0.62 -2.28 13.52
N PHE A 242 -0.76 -1.23 14.31
CA PHE A 242 0.31 -0.31 14.64
C PHE A 242 0.47 -0.22 16.15
N ILE A 243 1.70 -0.06 16.62
CA ILE A 243 2.02 0.15 18.03
C ILE A 243 2.85 1.43 18.20
N LEU A 244 2.32 2.37 18.95
CA LEU A 244 3.07 3.50 19.50
C LEU A 244 3.74 3.03 20.79
N ASP A 245 5.06 3.04 20.81
CA ASP A 245 5.83 2.73 22.02
C ASP A 245 5.97 3.95 22.96
N LYS A 246 6.55 3.71 24.14
CA LYS A 246 6.87 4.74 25.14
C LYS A 246 7.83 5.84 24.64
N ASN A 247 8.52 5.61 23.52
CA ASN A 247 9.44 6.56 22.88
C ASN A 247 8.75 7.32 21.73
N GLN A 248 7.43 7.19 21.59
CA GLN A 248 6.60 7.81 20.56
C GLN A 248 6.88 7.37 19.12
N ASN A 249 7.50 6.20 18.93
CA ASN A 249 7.71 5.60 17.63
C ASN A 249 6.55 4.67 17.28
N ILE A 250 6.02 4.77 16.06
CA ILE A 250 4.99 3.85 15.56
C ILE A 250 5.62 2.75 14.71
N PHE A 251 5.45 1.52 15.15
CA PHE A 251 5.85 0.32 14.41
C PHE A 251 4.62 -0.36 13.80
N ASP A 252 4.77 -0.88 12.59
CA ASP A 252 3.83 -1.80 11.94
C ASP A 252 4.06 -3.19 12.53
N ILE A 253 3.02 -3.84 13.07
CA ILE A 253 3.08 -5.19 13.65
C ILE A 253 2.31 -6.15 12.76
N ILE A 254 2.92 -7.31 12.50
CA ILE A 254 2.35 -8.43 11.75
C ILE A 254 1.31 -9.15 12.61
#